data_AF-A0A4Y2AIJ1-F1
#
_entry.id   AF-A0A4Y2AIJ1-F1
#
_cell.length_a   1.000
_cell.length_b   1.000
_cell.length_c   1.000
_cell.angle_alpha   90.00
_cell.angle_beta   90.00
_cell.angle_gamma   90.00
#
_symmetry.space_group_name_H-M   'P 1'
#
loop_
_entity.id
_entity.type
_entity.pdbx_description
1 polymer ?
#
loop_
_entity_poly.entity_id
_entity_poly.type
_entity_poly.pdbx_seq_one_letter_code
_entity_poly.pdbx_strand_id
1 'polypeptide(L)'
;MEKGQEEMKKGQEEMNKEMKNQIQGVKVKIEEVKDEVQRKIEEVEGKVQKRIEGVEDKVQRKMKEVEDKVRGKIGEVEEKVQFDVVSSANGWNNLLKASQLVATLRGSAAEVLQGISSEKLKDLTTIEKALEARFGDSHLTQFYRTELKTRRQKPGQSLQVLAAYVERLMSLAYAECPQDARDSLSAQYFVDAIRNEDTQLSTRLMDFTDLKSALAYSMKYEASKIASKIFMHTRPIRIEDNASKRKDVTFESIGSVGKIIGQTCCWIEKRSSTESERDLLEVL
;
A
#
# COMPACT_ATOMS: atom_id res chain seq x y z
N MET A 1 41.24 -64.65 51.60
CA MET A 1 40.25 -64.05 50.67
C MET A 1 39.75 -62.69 51.15
N GLU A 2 39.65 -62.44 52.46
CA GLU A 2 39.19 -61.15 53.03
C GLU A 2 40.03 -59.92 52.63
N LYS A 3 41.37 -60.02 52.67
CA LYS A 3 42.27 -58.88 52.40
C LYS A 3 42.09 -58.26 51.00
N GLY A 4 41.80 -59.08 49.99
CA GLY A 4 41.54 -58.62 48.62
C GLY A 4 40.15 -58.01 48.42
N GLN A 5 39.16 -58.41 49.23
CA GLN A 5 37.84 -57.77 49.25
C GLN A 5 37.89 -56.39 49.90
N GLU A 6 38.73 -56.24 50.93
CA GLU A 6 38.92 -54.98 51.66
C GLU A 6 39.63 -53.91 50.84
N GLU A 7 40.67 -54.29 50.07
CA GLU A 7 41.35 -53.39 49.13
C GLU A 7 40.43 -52.94 47.98
N MET A 8 39.60 -53.83 47.44
CA MET A 8 38.58 -53.48 46.43
C MET A 8 37.56 -52.47 46.95
N LYS A 9 37.09 -52.67 48.19
CA LYS A 9 36.13 -51.78 48.84
C LYS A 9 36.71 -50.38 49.03
N LYS A 10 37.98 -50.31 49.44
CA LYS A 10 38.71 -49.05 49.63
C LYS A 10 38.94 -48.31 48.30
N GLY A 11 39.29 -49.03 47.22
CA GLY A 11 39.39 -48.46 45.87
C GLY A 11 38.05 -47.95 45.34
N GLN A 12 36.93 -48.63 45.63
CA GLN A 12 35.58 -48.14 45.32
C GLN A 12 35.22 -46.88 46.10
N GLU A 13 35.60 -46.79 47.39
CA GLU A 13 35.38 -45.60 48.21
C GLU A 13 36.18 -44.39 47.74
N GLU A 14 37.46 -44.57 47.37
CA GLU A 14 38.28 -43.49 46.80
C GLU A 14 37.72 -43.00 45.48
N MET A 15 37.33 -43.91 44.58
CA MET A 15 36.72 -43.55 43.30
C MET A 15 35.37 -42.83 43.48
N ASN A 16 34.55 -43.25 44.45
CA ASN A 16 33.31 -42.53 44.78
C ASN A 16 33.59 -41.13 45.33
N LYS A 17 34.65 -40.97 46.12
CA LYS A 17 35.06 -39.67 46.68
C LYS A 17 35.57 -38.72 45.59
N GLU A 18 36.39 -39.22 44.68
CA GLU A 18 36.86 -38.52 43.48
C GLU A 18 35.67 -38.05 42.62
N MET A 19 34.75 -38.95 42.30
CA MET A 19 33.56 -38.67 41.49
C MET A 19 32.65 -37.65 42.17
N LYS A 20 32.47 -37.72 43.50
CA LYS A 20 31.70 -36.74 44.27
C LYS A 20 32.34 -35.35 44.24
N ASN A 21 33.66 -35.26 44.33
CA ASN A 21 34.39 -34.00 44.23
C ASN A 21 34.26 -33.38 42.83
N GLN A 22 34.36 -34.19 41.77
CA GLN A 22 34.16 -33.74 40.39
C GLN A 22 32.72 -33.25 40.15
N ILE A 23 31.71 -34.00 40.63
CA ILE A 23 30.30 -33.59 40.56
C ILE A 23 30.09 -32.26 41.28
N GLN A 24 30.68 -32.09 42.46
CA GLN A 24 30.59 -30.84 43.21
C GLN A 24 31.25 -29.68 42.45
N GLY A 25 32.40 -29.90 41.82
CA GLY A 25 33.07 -28.90 40.98
C GLY A 25 32.25 -28.51 39.74
N VAL A 26 31.62 -29.47 39.07
CA VAL A 26 30.70 -29.21 37.94
C VAL A 26 29.47 -28.43 38.42
N LYS A 27 28.91 -28.78 39.60
CA LYS A 27 27.76 -28.08 40.17
C LYS A 27 28.05 -26.61 40.43
N VAL A 28 29.22 -26.28 40.98
CA VAL A 28 29.64 -24.88 41.20
C VAL A 28 29.72 -24.13 39.87
N LYS A 29 30.36 -24.72 38.85
CA LYS A 29 30.45 -24.11 37.51
C LYS A 29 29.09 -23.90 36.86
N ILE A 30 28.13 -24.82 37.06
CA ILE A 30 26.77 -24.67 36.54
C ILE A 30 26.06 -23.47 37.20
N GLU A 31 26.19 -23.28 38.51
CA GLU A 31 25.61 -22.11 39.19
C GLU A 31 26.29 -20.81 38.73
N GLU A 32 27.61 -20.77 38.59
CA GLU A 32 28.31 -19.59 38.04
C GLU A 32 27.82 -19.23 36.63
N VAL A 33 27.67 -20.22 35.75
CA VAL A 33 27.14 -20.02 34.39
C VAL A 33 25.69 -19.55 34.43
N LYS A 34 24.87 -20.09 35.33
CA LYS A 34 23.47 -19.69 35.48
C LYS A 34 23.36 -18.24 35.93
N ASP A 35 24.18 -17.81 36.89
CA ASP A 35 24.21 -16.42 37.37
C ASP A 35 24.71 -15.46 36.27
N GLU A 36 25.72 -15.87 35.50
CA GLU A 36 26.22 -15.15 34.33
C GLU A 36 25.14 -14.97 33.25
N VAL A 37 24.37 -16.02 32.95
CA VAL A 37 23.27 -15.98 31.99
C VAL A 37 22.14 -15.09 32.49
N GLN A 38 21.75 -15.22 33.75
CA GLN A 38 20.69 -14.41 34.35
C GLN A 38 21.02 -12.91 34.28
N ARG A 39 22.25 -12.54 34.63
CA ARG A 39 22.74 -11.15 34.54
C ARG A 39 22.69 -10.58 33.12
N LYS A 40 23.04 -11.39 32.12
CA LYS A 40 23.01 -10.98 30.70
C LYS A 40 21.57 -10.82 30.19
N ILE A 41 20.64 -11.64 30.66
CA ILE A 41 19.21 -11.50 30.34
C ILE A 41 18.72 -10.15 30.85
N GLU A 42 18.97 -9.83 32.12
CA GLU A 42 18.57 -8.55 32.73
C GLU A 42 19.18 -7.34 32.01
N GLU A 43 20.45 -7.43 31.60
CA GLU A 43 21.10 -6.38 30.81
C GLU A 43 20.44 -6.18 29.42
N VAL A 44 20.12 -7.28 28.75
CA VAL A 44 19.44 -7.24 27.44
C VAL A 44 18.02 -6.70 27.59
N GLU A 45 17.27 -7.12 28.60
CA GLU A 45 15.93 -6.62 28.90
C GLU A 45 15.96 -5.11 29.15
N GLY A 46 16.90 -4.61 29.96
CA GLY A 46 17.06 -3.18 30.19
C GLY A 46 17.39 -2.39 28.91
N LYS A 47 18.25 -2.94 28.04
CA LYS A 47 18.56 -2.33 26.73
C LYS A 47 17.35 -2.31 25.81
N VAL A 48 16.58 -3.39 25.77
CA VAL A 48 15.37 -3.51 24.96
C VAL A 48 14.32 -2.50 25.44
N GLN A 49 14.09 -2.43 26.75
CA GLN A 49 13.14 -1.50 27.35
C GLN A 49 13.46 -0.04 26.98
N LYS A 50 14.72 0.37 27.16
CA LYS A 50 15.16 1.72 26.79
C LYS A 50 15.00 2.03 25.30
N ARG A 51 15.17 1.04 24.43
CA ARG A 51 14.95 1.21 22.98
C ARG A 51 13.46 1.34 22.64
N ILE A 52 12.60 0.60 23.32
CA ILE A 52 11.14 0.69 23.17
C ILE A 52 10.68 2.09 23.56
N GLU A 53 11.04 2.57 24.76
CA GLU A 53 10.70 3.93 25.23
C GLU A 53 11.17 5.01 24.24
N GLY A 54 12.40 4.92 23.74
CA GLY A 54 12.91 5.88 22.75
C GLY A 54 12.16 5.84 21.41
N VAL A 55 11.64 4.68 21.01
CA VAL A 55 10.79 4.54 19.83
C VAL A 55 9.40 5.13 20.10
N GLU A 56 8.81 4.86 21.26
CA GLU A 56 7.52 5.41 21.68
C GLU A 56 7.55 6.94 21.68
N ASP A 57 8.56 7.55 22.29
CA ASP A 57 8.75 9.01 22.29
C ASP A 57 8.85 9.59 20.87
N LYS A 58 9.54 8.88 19.97
CA LYS A 58 9.71 9.30 18.58
C LYS A 58 8.39 9.17 17.81
N VAL A 59 7.62 8.12 18.06
CA VAL A 59 6.30 7.90 17.46
C VAL A 59 5.33 8.97 17.95
N GLN A 60 5.27 9.24 19.25
CA GLN A 60 4.40 10.26 19.83
C GLN A 60 4.70 11.65 19.25
N ARG A 61 5.98 12.05 19.16
CA ARG A 61 6.37 13.31 18.52
C ARG A 61 5.92 13.42 17.07
N LYS A 62 6.13 12.36 16.28
CA LYS A 62 5.71 12.34 14.88
C LYS A 62 4.19 12.37 14.73
N MET A 63 3.46 11.70 15.62
CA MET A 63 2.00 11.69 15.60
C MET A 63 1.45 13.08 15.88
N LYS A 64 2.00 13.78 16.89
CA LYS A 64 1.65 15.18 17.18
C LYS A 64 1.93 16.12 16.00
N GLU A 65 3.08 16.00 15.34
CA GLU A 65 3.40 16.79 14.14
C GLU A 65 2.39 16.55 13.00
N VAL A 66 1.99 15.29 12.81
CA VAL A 66 0.98 14.94 11.80
C VAL A 66 -0.39 15.50 12.19
N GLU A 67 -0.80 15.39 13.45
CA GLU A 67 -2.05 15.97 13.95
C GLU A 67 -2.11 17.48 13.72
N ASP A 68 -1.03 18.21 14.03
CA ASP A 68 -0.98 19.66 13.84
C ASP A 68 -1.05 20.03 12.34
N LYS A 69 -0.38 19.28 11.46
CA LYS A 69 -0.50 19.46 10.01
C LYS A 69 -1.91 19.17 9.50
N VAL A 70 -2.55 18.11 9.99
CA VAL A 70 -3.92 17.74 9.61
C VAL A 70 -4.91 18.79 10.09
N ARG A 71 -4.77 19.26 11.33
CA ARG A 71 -5.61 20.32 11.91
C ARG A 71 -5.53 21.61 11.10
N GLY A 72 -4.32 22.02 10.71
CA GLY A 72 -4.12 23.19 9.85
C GLY A 72 -4.84 23.05 8.50
N LYS A 73 -4.71 21.90 7.85
CA LYS A 73 -5.40 21.60 6.58
C LYS A 73 -6.92 21.55 6.72
N ILE A 74 -7.43 21.01 7.84
CA ILE A 74 -8.87 21.00 8.13
C ILE A 74 -9.40 22.43 8.25
N GLY A 75 -8.69 23.31 8.99
CA GLY A 75 -9.10 24.72 9.13
C GLY A 75 -9.16 25.45 7.79
N GLU A 76 -8.20 25.21 6.90
CA GLU A 76 -8.19 25.78 5.54
C GLU A 76 -9.38 25.30 4.69
N VAL A 77 -9.71 24.00 4.77
CA VAL A 77 -10.87 23.43 4.06
C VAL A 77 -12.19 23.93 4.66
N GLU A 78 -12.29 24.04 5.98
CA GLU A 78 -13.47 24.57 6.67
C GLU A 78 -13.73 26.03 6.28
N GLU A 79 -12.71 26.89 6.23
CA GLU A 79 -12.85 28.29 5.82
C GLU A 79 -13.33 28.40 4.36
N LYS A 80 -12.76 27.59 3.46
CA LYS A 80 -13.17 27.55 2.04
C LYS A 80 -14.62 27.07 1.87
N VAL A 81 -15.00 25.97 2.54
CA VAL A 81 -16.36 25.43 2.49
C VAL A 81 -17.36 26.41 3.11
N GLN A 82 -17.04 27.02 4.24
CA GLN A 82 -17.89 28.03 4.87
C GLN A 82 -18.09 29.24 3.94
N PHE A 83 -17.04 29.73 3.29
CA PHE A 83 -17.14 30.82 2.30
C PHE A 83 -18.04 30.44 1.13
N ASP A 84 -17.90 29.24 0.57
CA ASP A 84 -18.73 28.76 -0.55
C ASP A 84 -20.20 28.58 -0.16
N VAL A 85 -20.46 27.99 1.01
CA VAL A 85 -21.83 27.79 1.54
C VAL A 85 -22.49 29.13 1.85
N VAL A 86 -21.81 30.04 2.57
CA VAL A 86 -22.35 31.35 2.94
C VAL A 86 -22.59 32.21 1.70
N SER A 87 -21.66 32.21 0.74
CA SER A 87 -21.80 33.00 -0.47
C SER A 87 -22.92 32.50 -1.37
N SER A 88 -23.14 31.18 -1.44
CA SER A 88 -24.24 30.57 -2.21
C SER A 88 -25.59 30.80 -1.55
N ALA A 89 -25.71 30.58 -0.24
CA ALA A 89 -26.95 30.77 0.52
C ALA A 89 -27.43 32.24 0.48
N ASN A 90 -26.49 33.19 0.46
CA ASN A 90 -26.79 34.62 0.41
C ASN A 90 -26.83 35.20 -1.00
N GLY A 91 -26.67 34.37 -2.05
CA GLY A 91 -26.71 34.82 -3.44
C GLY A 91 -25.65 35.86 -3.79
N TRP A 92 -24.46 35.79 -3.19
CA TRP A 92 -23.39 36.74 -3.44
C TRP A 92 -22.91 36.64 -4.89
N ASN A 93 -22.91 37.78 -5.57
CA ASN A 93 -22.24 37.92 -6.86
C ASN A 93 -20.71 38.00 -6.67
N ASN A 94 -19.95 37.82 -7.75
CA ASN A 94 -18.49 37.79 -7.70
C ASN A 94 -17.87 39.06 -7.12
N LEU A 95 -18.52 40.22 -7.28
CA LEU A 95 -18.07 41.49 -6.72
C LEU A 95 -18.14 41.49 -5.18
N LEU A 96 -19.25 41.00 -4.62
CA LEU A 96 -19.43 40.86 -3.17
C LEU A 96 -18.51 39.79 -2.60
N LYS A 97 -18.35 38.65 -3.29
CA LYS A 97 -17.37 37.61 -2.92
C LYS A 97 -15.95 38.17 -2.87
N ALA A 98 -15.52 38.90 -3.89
CA ALA A 98 -14.21 39.54 -3.94
C ALA A 98 -14.01 40.55 -2.80
N SER A 99 -14.99 41.41 -2.57
CA SER A 99 -14.93 42.42 -1.51
C SER A 99 -14.86 41.79 -0.12
N GLN A 100 -15.65 40.74 0.11
CA GLN A 100 -15.63 40.00 1.38
C GLN A 100 -14.31 39.25 1.57
N LEU A 101 -13.80 38.59 0.53
CA LEU A 101 -12.52 37.88 0.58
C LEU A 101 -11.37 38.83 0.91
N VAL A 102 -11.32 40.01 0.27
CA VAL A 102 -10.34 41.06 0.61
C VAL A 102 -10.46 41.50 2.06
N ALA A 103 -11.69 41.61 2.60
CA ALA A 103 -11.92 42.03 3.97
C ALA A 103 -11.54 40.98 5.03
N THR A 104 -11.61 39.68 4.70
CA THR A 104 -11.29 38.58 5.61
C THR A 104 -9.81 38.21 5.63
N LEU A 105 -9.06 38.45 4.54
CA LEU A 105 -7.63 38.17 4.48
C LEU A 105 -6.85 38.88 5.60
N ARG A 106 -5.92 38.15 6.24
CA ARG A 106 -5.06 38.63 7.33
C ARG A 106 -3.63 38.16 7.14
N GLY A 107 -2.68 38.84 7.79
CA GLY A 107 -1.27 38.46 7.80
C GLY A 107 -0.64 38.35 6.40
N SER A 108 0.16 37.31 6.18
CA SER A 108 0.84 37.03 4.91
C SER A 108 -0.12 36.83 3.72
N ALA A 109 -1.37 36.41 3.96
CA ALA A 109 -2.37 36.31 2.91
C ALA A 109 -2.85 37.69 2.43
N ALA A 110 -2.92 38.68 3.32
CA ALA A 110 -3.24 40.06 2.96
C ALA A 110 -2.09 40.76 2.21
N GLU A 111 -0.84 40.37 2.44
CA GLU A 111 0.32 40.91 1.71
C GLU A 111 0.26 40.66 0.21
N VAL A 112 -0.37 39.55 -0.23
CA VAL A 112 -0.58 39.25 -1.65
C VAL A 112 -1.39 40.34 -2.36
N LEU A 113 -2.27 41.03 -1.62
CA LEU A 113 -3.12 42.09 -2.17
C LEU A 113 -2.33 43.36 -2.53
N GLN A 114 -1.15 43.57 -1.94
CA GLN A 114 -0.33 44.77 -2.20
C GLN A 114 0.17 44.83 -3.65
N GLY A 115 0.30 43.68 -4.32
CA GLY A 115 0.69 43.58 -5.73
C GLY A 115 -0.46 43.79 -6.72
N ILE A 116 -1.70 43.93 -6.24
CA ILE A 116 -2.90 44.01 -7.07
C ILE A 116 -3.45 45.44 -7.04
N SER A 117 -3.68 46.03 -8.22
CA SER A 117 -4.31 47.36 -8.32
C SER A 117 -5.73 47.35 -7.76
N SER A 118 -6.15 48.44 -7.12
CA SER A 118 -7.49 48.58 -6.50
C SER A 118 -8.66 48.24 -7.45
N GLU A 119 -8.55 48.56 -8.75
CA GLU A 119 -9.57 48.22 -9.75
C GLU A 119 -9.74 46.70 -9.91
N LYS A 120 -8.64 45.95 -9.84
CA LYS A 120 -8.59 44.48 -10.00
C LYS A 120 -8.95 43.74 -8.72
N LEU A 121 -8.95 44.40 -7.55
CA LEU A 121 -9.46 43.83 -6.29
C LEU A 121 -10.98 43.61 -6.30
N LYS A 122 -11.68 44.04 -7.34
CA LYS A 122 -13.10 43.74 -7.57
C LYS A 122 -13.32 42.44 -8.33
N ASP A 123 -12.28 41.93 -9.01
CA ASP A 123 -12.33 40.68 -9.74
C ASP A 123 -11.87 39.54 -8.84
N LEU A 124 -12.84 38.70 -8.45
CA LEU A 124 -12.62 37.51 -7.64
C LEU A 124 -11.53 36.62 -8.26
N THR A 125 -11.57 36.42 -9.57
CA THR A 125 -10.65 35.56 -10.31
C THR A 125 -9.21 36.01 -10.19
N THR A 126 -8.97 37.34 -10.20
CA THR A 126 -7.64 37.91 -10.07
C THR A 126 -7.08 37.72 -8.66
N ILE A 127 -7.92 37.86 -7.63
CA ILE A 127 -7.54 37.64 -6.23
C ILE A 127 -7.24 36.15 -5.98
N GLU A 128 -8.13 35.25 -6.43
CA GLU A 128 -7.95 33.79 -6.33
C GLU A 128 -6.65 33.34 -6.99
N LYS A 129 -6.36 33.80 -8.21
CA LYS A 129 -5.11 33.47 -8.91
C LYS A 129 -3.87 33.96 -8.18
N ALA A 130 -3.91 35.14 -7.56
CA ALA A 130 -2.77 35.68 -6.83
C ALA A 130 -2.51 34.90 -5.53
N LEU A 131 -3.58 34.50 -4.83
CA LEU A 131 -3.49 33.63 -3.66
C LEU A 131 -2.97 32.25 -4.03
N GLU A 132 -3.51 31.65 -5.10
CA GLU A 132 -3.06 30.35 -5.63
C GLU A 132 -1.59 30.41 -6.08
N ALA A 133 -1.12 31.51 -6.66
CA ALA A 133 0.27 31.66 -7.06
C ALA A 133 1.24 31.71 -5.86
N ARG A 134 0.80 32.20 -4.70
CA ARG A 134 1.64 32.37 -3.50
C ARG A 134 1.55 31.21 -2.52
N PHE A 135 0.35 30.67 -2.35
CA PHE A 135 0.03 29.64 -1.35
C PHE A 135 -0.53 28.36 -1.96
N GLY A 136 -0.90 28.39 -3.24
CA GLY A 136 -1.42 27.21 -3.92
C GLY A 136 -0.41 26.08 -3.93
N ASP A 137 -0.94 24.87 -3.92
CA ASP A 137 -0.17 23.63 -3.82
C ASP A 137 0.52 23.27 -5.15
N SER A 138 0.72 24.21 -6.08
CA SER A 138 1.29 23.95 -7.42
C SER A 138 2.65 23.23 -7.37
N HIS A 139 3.54 23.64 -6.46
CA HIS A 139 4.81 22.94 -6.23
C HIS A 139 4.61 21.52 -5.68
N LEU A 140 3.56 21.32 -4.88
CA LEU A 140 3.19 20.01 -4.33
C LEU A 140 2.53 19.12 -5.41
N THR A 141 1.75 19.70 -6.33
CA THR A 141 1.23 19.02 -7.53
C THR A 141 2.37 18.47 -8.38
N GLN A 142 3.45 19.24 -8.59
CA GLN A 142 4.61 18.77 -9.35
C GLN A 142 5.37 17.64 -8.63
N PHE A 143 5.45 17.70 -7.29
CA PHE A 143 5.97 16.61 -6.47
C PHE A 143 5.17 15.31 -6.70
N TYR A 144 3.83 15.36 -6.63
CA TYR A 144 2.99 14.18 -6.86
C TYR A 144 3.07 13.64 -8.29
N ARG A 145 3.19 14.51 -9.30
CA ARG A 145 3.43 14.09 -10.70
C ARG A 145 4.74 13.32 -10.85
N THR A 146 5.77 13.76 -10.14
CA THR A 146 7.08 13.08 -10.14
C THR A 146 6.99 11.74 -9.42
N GLU A 147 6.26 11.70 -8.31
CA GLU A 147 6.03 10.48 -7.55
C GLU A 147 5.26 9.43 -8.36
N LEU A 148 4.24 9.82 -9.13
CA LEU A 148 3.52 8.94 -10.06
C LEU A 148 4.46 8.30 -11.09
N LYS A 149 5.29 9.11 -11.76
CA LYS A 149 6.22 8.63 -12.81
C LYS A 149 7.25 7.64 -12.29
N THR A 150 7.73 7.87 -11.07
CA THR A 150 8.77 7.05 -10.45
C THR A 150 8.22 5.87 -9.64
N ARG A 151 6.90 5.78 -9.47
CA ARG A 151 6.27 4.77 -8.61
C ARG A 151 6.51 3.36 -9.16
N ARG A 152 6.93 2.46 -8.27
CA ARG A 152 7.02 1.02 -8.51
C ARG A 152 6.45 0.23 -7.33
N GLN A 153 5.77 -0.88 -7.61
CA GLN A 153 5.19 -1.77 -6.61
C GLN A 153 6.28 -2.32 -5.69
N LYS A 154 6.10 -2.16 -4.37
CA LYS A 154 7.05 -2.67 -3.37
C LYS A 154 6.95 -4.20 -3.27
N PRO A 155 8.03 -4.91 -2.87
CA PRO A 155 7.95 -6.33 -2.54
C PRO A 155 6.82 -6.63 -1.55
N GLY A 156 5.94 -7.57 -1.87
CA GLY A 156 4.81 -7.95 -1.01
C GLY A 156 3.64 -6.95 -0.96
N GLN A 157 3.72 -5.82 -1.66
CA GLN A 157 2.59 -4.89 -1.78
C GLN A 157 1.52 -5.49 -2.70
N SER A 158 0.26 -5.54 -2.25
CA SER A 158 -0.85 -5.99 -3.10
C SER A 158 -1.19 -4.98 -4.20
N LEU A 159 -1.78 -5.47 -5.28
CA LEU A 159 -2.21 -4.62 -6.40
C LEU A 159 -3.27 -3.59 -5.97
N GLN A 160 -4.16 -3.93 -5.03
CA GLN A 160 -5.16 -2.99 -4.53
C GLN A 160 -4.53 -1.82 -3.78
N VAL A 161 -3.52 -2.09 -2.94
CA VAL A 161 -2.80 -1.03 -2.22
C VAL A 161 -2.01 -0.14 -3.19
N LEU A 162 -1.49 -0.71 -4.28
CA LEU A 162 -0.87 0.08 -5.34
C LEU A 162 -1.90 0.96 -6.07
N ALA A 163 -3.04 0.41 -6.46
CA ALA A 163 -4.10 1.15 -7.16
C ALA A 163 -4.64 2.31 -6.32
N ALA A 164 -4.96 2.07 -5.05
CA ALA A 164 -5.42 3.13 -4.13
C ALA A 164 -4.37 4.24 -3.97
N TYR A 165 -3.08 3.89 -4.01
CA TYR A 165 -1.99 4.88 -3.98
C TYR A 165 -1.96 5.74 -5.24
N VAL A 166 -2.09 5.12 -6.41
CA VAL A 166 -2.13 5.80 -7.71
C VAL A 166 -3.34 6.72 -7.78
N GLU A 167 -4.53 6.24 -7.41
CA GLU A 167 -5.78 7.02 -7.39
C GLU A 167 -5.66 8.27 -6.50
N ARG A 168 -5.09 8.10 -5.30
CA ARG A 168 -4.80 9.21 -4.39
C ARG A 168 -3.86 10.23 -5.03
N LEU A 169 -2.75 9.78 -5.60
CA LEU A 169 -1.79 10.69 -6.23
C LEU A 169 -2.38 11.39 -7.45
N MET A 170 -3.21 10.70 -8.25
CA MET A 170 -3.90 11.28 -9.40
C MET A 170 -4.87 12.39 -8.99
N SER A 171 -5.60 12.19 -7.89
CA SER A 171 -6.47 13.21 -7.31
C SER A 171 -5.70 14.47 -6.88
N LEU A 172 -4.45 14.32 -6.43
CA LEU A 172 -3.61 15.43 -5.97
C LEU A 172 -2.78 16.08 -7.10
N ALA A 173 -2.35 15.31 -8.09
CA ALA A 173 -1.48 15.73 -9.18
C ALA A 173 -2.23 16.34 -10.37
N TYR A 174 -3.50 15.97 -10.53
CA TYR A 174 -4.31 16.31 -11.70
C TYR A 174 -5.75 16.69 -11.31
N ALA A 175 -5.95 17.37 -10.18
CA ALA A 175 -7.29 17.77 -9.69
C ALA A 175 -8.14 18.54 -10.72
N GLU A 176 -7.50 19.36 -11.57
CA GLU A 176 -8.15 20.18 -12.60
C GLU A 176 -8.42 19.42 -13.91
N CYS A 177 -7.91 18.20 -14.04
CA CYS A 177 -8.05 17.40 -15.25
C CYS A 177 -9.44 16.74 -15.29
N PRO A 178 -10.10 16.66 -16.46
CA PRO A 178 -11.32 15.89 -16.65
C PRO A 178 -11.22 14.46 -16.12
N GLN A 179 -12.34 13.93 -15.59
CA GLN A 179 -12.36 12.63 -14.90
C GLN A 179 -11.94 11.46 -15.82
N ASP A 180 -12.44 11.45 -17.05
CA ASP A 180 -12.11 10.47 -18.08
C ASP A 180 -10.60 10.43 -18.38
N ALA A 181 -9.99 11.60 -18.54
CA ALA A 181 -8.54 11.72 -18.74
C ALA A 181 -7.76 11.27 -17.51
N ARG A 182 -8.25 11.57 -16.29
CA ARG A 182 -7.66 11.06 -15.05
C ARG A 182 -7.75 9.54 -14.96
N ASP A 183 -8.87 8.94 -15.31
CA ASP A 183 -9.08 7.49 -15.19
C ASP A 183 -8.16 6.72 -16.15
N SER A 184 -8.02 7.22 -17.38
CA SER A 184 -7.12 6.64 -18.39
C SER A 184 -5.65 6.76 -17.96
N LEU A 185 -5.24 7.94 -17.49
CA LEU A 185 -3.87 8.14 -16.97
C LEU A 185 -3.61 7.29 -15.72
N SER A 186 -4.61 7.13 -14.85
CA SER A 186 -4.51 6.30 -13.64
C SER A 186 -4.25 4.84 -14.01
N ALA A 187 -4.96 4.30 -15.01
CA ALA A 187 -4.73 2.96 -15.52
C ALA A 187 -3.30 2.79 -16.04
N GLN A 188 -2.80 3.73 -16.85
CA GLN A 188 -1.43 3.70 -17.38
C GLN A 188 -0.37 3.72 -16.26
N TYR A 189 -0.45 4.68 -15.33
CA TYR A 189 0.50 4.77 -14.22
C TYR A 189 0.45 3.54 -13.31
N PHE A 190 -0.74 2.97 -13.10
CA PHE A 190 -0.88 1.72 -12.35
C PHE A 190 -0.16 0.57 -13.05
N VAL A 191 -0.42 0.34 -14.34
CA VAL A 191 0.20 -0.72 -15.13
C VAL A 191 1.73 -0.56 -15.14
N ASP A 192 2.24 0.65 -15.38
CA ASP A 192 3.67 0.93 -15.38
C ASP A 192 4.33 0.74 -14.01
N ALA A 193 3.57 0.88 -12.94
CA ALA A 193 4.06 0.65 -11.58
C ALA A 193 4.06 -0.83 -11.17
N ILE A 194 3.36 -1.73 -11.86
CA ILE A 194 3.33 -3.17 -11.55
C ILE A 194 4.75 -3.75 -11.65
N ARG A 195 5.17 -4.49 -10.63
CA ARG A 195 6.52 -5.10 -10.57
C ARG A 195 6.62 -6.41 -11.35
N ASN A 196 5.55 -7.20 -11.40
CA ASN A 196 5.54 -8.49 -12.09
C ASN A 196 5.45 -8.25 -13.60
N GLU A 197 6.52 -8.51 -14.34
CA GLU A 197 6.61 -8.23 -15.78
C GLU A 197 5.50 -8.90 -16.58
N ASP A 198 5.19 -10.17 -16.30
CA ASP A 198 4.13 -10.89 -17.03
C ASP A 198 2.75 -10.28 -16.78
N THR A 199 2.45 -9.91 -15.52
CA THR A 199 1.20 -9.22 -15.17
C THR A 199 1.14 -7.82 -15.77
N GLN A 200 2.26 -7.09 -15.77
CA GLN A 200 2.36 -5.77 -16.38
C GLN A 200 2.10 -5.84 -17.88
N LEU A 201 2.80 -6.73 -18.60
CA LEU A 201 2.67 -6.89 -20.05
C LEU A 201 1.27 -7.36 -20.44
N SER A 202 0.71 -8.34 -19.73
CA SER A 202 -0.66 -8.82 -20.00
C SER A 202 -1.69 -7.72 -19.80
N THR A 203 -1.56 -6.92 -18.74
CA THR A 203 -2.48 -5.82 -18.45
C THR A 203 -2.30 -4.66 -19.45
N ARG A 204 -1.06 -4.37 -19.88
CA ARG A 204 -0.77 -3.32 -20.86
C ARG A 204 -1.39 -3.60 -22.23
N LEU A 205 -1.47 -4.86 -22.65
CA LEU A 205 -2.04 -5.25 -23.95
C LEU A 205 -3.56 -5.07 -24.07
N MET A 206 -4.24 -4.83 -22.95
CA MET A 206 -5.70 -4.73 -22.90
C MET A 206 -6.21 -3.27 -22.97
N ASP A 207 -5.31 -2.27 -23.09
CA ASP A 207 -5.62 -0.85 -23.28
C ASP A 207 -6.78 -0.31 -22.41
N PHE A 208 -6.69 -0.55 -21.09
CA PHE A 208 -7.72 -0.11 -20.15
C PHE A 208 -7.83 1.43 -20.09
N THR A 209 -9.08 1.91 -20.12
CA THR A 209 -9.43 3.33 -19.98
C THR A 209 -9.74 3.73 -18.54
N ASP A 210 -9.82 2.75 -17.62
CA ASP A 210 -10.10 2.99 -16.21
C ASP A 210 -9.24 2.12 -15.28
N LEU A 211 -8.85 2.71 -14.15
CA LEU A 211 -7.99 2.06 -13.15
C LEU A 211 -8.64 0.80 -12.55
N LYS A 212 -9.95 0.80 -12.39
CA LYS A 212 -10.69 -0.26 -11.70
C LYS A 212 -10.69 -1.54 -12.54
N SER A 213 -10.92 -1.42 -13.84
CA SER A 213 -10.86 -2.52 -14.80
C SER A 213 -9.43 -3.06 -14.93
N ALA A 214 -8.43 -2.17 -15.02
CA ALA A 214 -7.03 -2.57 -15.04
C ALA A 214 -6.65 -3.40 -13.80
N LEU A 215 -7.02 -2.92 -12.60
CA LEU A 215 -6.81 -3.64 -11.35
C LEU A 215 -7.52 -5.00 -11.34
N ALA A 216 -8.80 -5.03 -11.72
CA ALA A 216 -9.59 -6.26 -11.73
C ALA A 216 -9.00 -7.31 -12.67
N TYR A 217 -8.54 -6.90 -13.86
CA TYR A 217 -7.86 -7.78 -14.80
C TYR A 217 -6.53 -8.28 -14.23
N SER A 218 -5.66 -7.39 -13.75
CA SER A 218 -4.35 -7.79 -13.19
C SER A 218 -4.52 -8.80 -12.05
N MET A 219 -5.51 -8.60 -11.17
CA MET A 219 -5.83 -9.54 -10.09
C MET A 219 -6.29 -10.91 -10.63
N LYS A 220 -7.18 -10.92 -11.62
CA LYS A 220 -7.64 -12.17 -12.28
C LYS A 220 -6.47 -12.91 -12.94
N TYR A 221 -5.58 -12.18 -13.60
CA TYR A 221 -4.39 -12.74 -14.22
C TYR A 221 -3.44 -13.37 -13.19
N GLU A 222 -3.16 -12.69 -12.08
CA GLU A 222 -2.32 -13.25 -11.00
C GLU A 222 -2.93 -14.51 -10.38
N ALA A 223 -4.23 -14.50 -10.10
CA ALA A 223 -4.94 -15.68 -9.57
C ALA A 223 -4.87 -16.86 -10.55
N SER A 224 -5.07 -16.59 -11.84
CA SER A 224 -5.02 -17.61 -12.89
C SER A 224 -3.62 -18.20 -13.04
N LYS A 225 -2.58 -17.37 -13.00
CA LYS A 225 -1.19 -17.80 -13.07
C LYS A 225 -0.79 -18.69 -11.88
N ILE A 226 -1.27 -18.36 -10.68
CA ILE A 226 -1.06 -19.19 -9.49
C ILE A 226 -1.74 -20.55 -9.68
N ALA A 227 -3.01 -20.56 -10.11
CA ALA A 227 -3.76 -21.80 -10.36
C ALA A 227 -3.08 -22.69 -11.43
N SER A 228 -2.59 -22.10 -12.53
CA SER A 228 -1.86 -22.84 -13.56
C SER A 228 -0.56 -23.45 -13.04
N LYS A 229 0.21 -22.73 -12.21
CA LYS A 229 1.42 -23.28 -11.59
C LYS A 229 1.10 -24.45 -10.66
N ILE A 230 0.05 -24.33 -9.84
CA ILE A 230 -0.40 -25.41 -8.95
C ILE A 230 -0.78 -26.65 -9.77
N PHE A 231 -1.56 -26.47 -10.84
CA PHE A 231 -1.97 -27.56 -11.74
C PHE A 231 -0.80 -28.31 -12.36
N MET A 232 0.25 -27.60 -12.81
CA MET A 232 1.44 -28.23 -13.40
C MET A 232 2.29 -29.02 -12.38
N HIS A 233 2.22 -28.64 -11.09
CA HIS A 233 3.01 -29.29 -10.03
C HIS A 233 2.26 -30.44 -9.33
N THR A 234 0.94 -30.52 -9.47
CA THR A 234 0.18 -31.70 -9.07
C THR A 234 0.24 -32.75 -10.17
N ARG A 235 0.91 -33.90 -9.94
CA ARG A 235 0.76 -35.05 -10.84
C ARG A 235 -0.74 -35.39 -10.91
N PRO A 236 -1.35 -35.47 -12.11
CA PRO A 236 -2.70 -36.00 -12.20
C PRO A 236 -2.67 -37.41 -11.63
N ILE A 237 -3.44 -37.66 -10.57
CA ILE A 237 -3.69 -39.00 -10.09
C ILE A 237 -4.42 -39.70 -11.23
N ARG A 238 -3.72 -40.61 -11.91
CA ARG A 238 -4.37 -41.54 -12.83
C ARG A 238 -5.25 -42.44 -11.98
N ILE A 239 -6.55 -42.16 -11.99
CA ILE A 239 -7.53 -43.17 -11.60
C ILE A 239 -7.54 -44.13 -12.79
N GLU A 240 -6.94 -45.31 -12.61
CA GLU A 240 -7.07 -46.41 -13.57
C GLU A 240 -8.52 -46.91 -13.54
N ASP A 241 -9.35 -46.33 -14.40
CA ASP A 241 -10.63 -46.92 -14.73
C ASP A 241 -10.38 -48.18 -15.56
N ASN A 242 -10.53 -49.33 -14.91
CA ASN A 242 -10.59 -50.64 -15.53
C ASN A 242 -11.88 -50.78 -16.36
N ALA A 243 -11.92 -50.15 -17.54
CA ALA A 243 -12.90 -50.46 -18.57
C ALA A 243 -12.32 -50.15 -19.96
N SER A 244 -11.70 -51.18 -20.54
CA SER A 244 -11.48 -51.45 -21.96
C SER A 244 -11.83 -50.37 -23.00
N LYS A 245 -10.81 -50.04 -23.82
CA LYS A 245 -10.86 -49.64 -25.24
C LYS A 245 -11.35 -48.20 -25.58
N ARG A 246 -10.42 -47.28 -25.84
CA ARG A 246 -10.08 -46.76 -27.19
C ARG A 246 -9.31 -45.42 -27.16
N LYS A 247 -8.26 -45.41 -27.98
CA LYS A 247 -7.63 -44.32 -28.75
C LYS A 247 -6.90 -43.21 -27.98
N ASP A 248 -5.61 -43.14 -28.30
CA ASP A 248 -4.71 -42.01 -28.07
C ASP A 248 -5.35 -40.69 -28.48
N VAL A 249 -5.47 -39.77 -27.52
CA VAL A 249 -5.59 -38.34 -27.80
C VAL A 249 -4.34 -37.70 -27.24
N THR A 250 -3.38 -37.48 -28.14
CA THR A 250 -2.19 -36.69 -27.87
C THR A 250 -2.59 -35.29 -27.39
N PHE A 251 -1.83 -34.82 -26.43
CA PHE A 251 -2.04 -33.62 -25.64
C PHE A 251 -2.01 -32.33 -26.49
N GLU A 252 -3.16 -31.92 -27.05
CA GLU A 252 -3.38 -30.61 -27.69
C GLU A 252 -4.04 -29.58 -26.74
N SER A 253 -3.73 -29.63 -25.43
CA SER A 253 -4.50 -28.85 -24.45
C SER A 253 -3.96 -27.44 -24.17
N ILE A 254 -2.71 -27.10 -24.50
CA ILE A 254 -2.15 -25.80 -24.12
C ILE A 254 -2.56 -24.66 -25.08
N GLY A 255 -2.68 -24.92 -26.39
CA GLY A 255 -3.13 -23.92 -27.37
C GLY A 255 -4.62 -23.56 -27.24
N SER A 256 -5.41 -24.48 -26.68
CA SER A 256 -6.86 -24.37 -26.56
C SER A 256 -7.28 -23.45 -25.42
N VAL A 257 -6.53 -23.42 -24.30
CA VAL A 257 -6.84 -22.54 -23.16
C VAL A 257 -6.59 -21.07 -23.50
N GLY A 258 -5.52 -20.75 -24.24
CA GLY A 258 -5.28 -19.39 -24.73
C GLY A 258 -6.38 -18.90 -25.68
N LYS A 259 -6.88 -19.78 -26.55
CA LYS A 259 -8.04 -19.49 -27.42
C LYS A 259 -9.34 -19.30 -26.63
N ILE A 260 -9.59 -20.13 -25.61
CA ILE A 260 -10.77 -20.02 -24.76
C ILE A 260 -10.75 -18.72 -23.96
N ILE A 261 -9.60 -18.33 -23.39
CA ILE A 261 -9.47 -17.06 -22.65
C ILE A 261 -9.68 -15.87 -23.59
N GLY A 262 -9.06 -15.86 -24.78
CA GLY A 262 -9.28 -14.83 -25.78
C GLY A 262 -10.75 -14.74 -26.25
N GLN A 263 -11.42 -15.88 -26.42
CA GLN A 263 -12.84 -15.95 -26.77
C GLN A 263 -13.76 -15.49 -25.64
N THR A 264 -13.41 -15.78 -24.37
CA THR A 264 -14.20 -15.37 -23.20
C THR A 264 -14.08 -13.86 -22.97
N CYS A 265 -12.90 -13.28 -23.19
CA CYS A 265 -12.70 -11.83 -23.16
C CYS A 265 -13.46 -11.11 -24.29
N CYS A 266 -13.42 -11.64 -25.52
CA CYS A 266 -14.18 -11.09 -26.66
C CYS A 266 -15.71 -11.18 -26.45
N TRP A 267 -16.19 -12.20 -25.72
CA TRP A 267 -17.60 -12.32 -25.34
C TRP A 267 -18.05 -11.28 -24.30
N ILE A 268 -17.18 -10.94 -23.35
CA ILE A 268 -17.47 -9.92 -22.32
C ILE A 268 -17.50 -8.51 -22.94
N GLU A 269 -16.60 -8.23 -23.88
CA GLU A 269 -16.53 -6.96 -24.60
C GLU A 269 -17.77 -6.73 -25.49
N LYS A 270 -18.23 -7.79 -26.20
CA LYS A 270 -19.51 -7.75 -26.93
C LYS A 270 -20.71 -7.54 -26.02
N ARG A 271 -20.72 -8.14 -24.83
CA ARG A 271 -21.82 -7.99 -23.86
C ARG A 271 -21.89 -6.58 -23.29
N SER A 272 -20.74 -6.00 -22.93
CA SER A 272 -20.62 -4.61 -22.46
C SER A 272 -21.06 -3.59 -23.51
N SER A 273 -20.77 -3.82 -24.78
CA SER A 273 -21.20 -2.92 -25.86
C SER A 273 -22.71 -3.01 -26.15
N THR A 274 -23.35 -4.16 -25.89
CA THR A 274 -24.79 -4.36 -26.17
C THR A 274 -25.73 -4.10 -24.98
N GLU A 275 -25.20 -3.97 -23.77
CA GLU A 275 -25.97 -3.64 -22.55
C GLU A 275 -25.99 -2.12 -22.25
N SER A 276 -25.26 -1.27 -23.01
CA SER A 276 -25.29 0.20 -22.84
C SER A 276 -26.16 0.96 -23.86
N GLU A 277 -26.71 0.29 -24.88
CA GLU A 277 -27.55 0.94 -25.92
C GLU A 277 -29.00 0.42 -26.00
N ARG A 278 -29.46 -0.47 -25.10
CA ARG A 278 -30.84 -1.00 -25.12
C ARG A 278 -31.74 -0.68 -23.94
N ASP A 279 -31.24 -0.03 -22.89
CA ASP A 279 -32.06 0.32 -21.72
C ASP A 279 -32.44 1.82 -21.65
N LEU A 280 -32.43 2.55 -22.78
CA LEU A 280 -32.90 3.94 -22.87
C LEU A 280 -33.99 4.21 -23.92
N LEU A 281 -34.75 3.19 -24.35
CA LEU A 281 -35.92 3.40 -25.24
C LEU A 281 -37.17 2.57 -24.90
N GLU A 282 -37.36 2.18 -23.63
CA GLU A 282 -38.68 1.78 -23.11
C GLU A 282 -38.78 2.15 -21.62
N VAL A 283 -38.88 3.44 -21.29
CA VAL A 283 -39.79 4.06 -20.29
C VAL A 283 -39.60 5.57 -20.43
N LEU A 284 -40.29 6.15 -21.43
CA LEU A 284 -40.85 7.51 -21.56
C LEU A 284 -40.98 7.87 -23.05
#